data_AF-A0A350LND0-F1
#
_entry.id   AF-A0A350LND0-F1
#
_cell.length_a   1.000
_cell.length_b   1.000
_cell.length_c   1.000
_cell.angle_alpha   90.00
_cell.angle_beta   90.00
_cell.angle_gamma   90.00
#
_symmetry.space_group_name_H-M   'P 1'
#
loop_
_entity.id
_entity.type
_entity.pdbx_description
1 polymer ?
#
loop_
_entity_poly.entity_id
_entity_poly.type
_entity_poly.pdbx_seq_one_letter_code
_entity_poly.pdbx_strand_id
1 'polypeptide(L)' 'MTRTRIFAATGALAFTATVALAGMDNPMVGGAPMYADKNIIENAVNSADHETLVAAVKA' A
#
# COMPACT_ATOMS: atom_id res chain seq x y z
N MET A 1 -40.91 12.64 12.15
CA MET A 1 -40.42 11.26 11.93
C MET A 1 -39.66 11.07 10.60
N THR A 2 -39.92 11.88 9.57
CA THR A 2 -39.23 11.81 8.25
C THR A 2 -37.81 12.37 8.24
N ARG A 3 -37.50 13.42 9.02
CA ARG A 3 -36.15 14.01 9.09
C ARG A 3 -35.12 13.11 9.77
N THR A 4 -35.52 12.39 10.82
CA THR A 4 -34.67 11.44 11.56
C THR A 4 -34.22 10.25 10.69
N ARG A 5 -35.03 9.86 9.70
CA ARG A 5 -34.72 8.78 8.76
C ARG A 5 -33.67 9.16 7.71
N ILE A 6 -33.62 10.45 7.32
CA ILE A 6 -32.63 10.97 6.37
C ILE A 6 -31.23 10.97 7.02
N PHE A 7 -31.11 11.41 8.28
CA PHE A 7 -29.84 11.38 9.00
C PHE A 7 -29.28 9.96 9.22
N ALA A 8 -30.16 8.99 9.48
CA ALA A 8 -29.77 7.58 9.62
C ALA A 8 -29.25 6.98 8.29
N ALA A 9 -29.83 7.35 7.15
CA ALA A 9 -29.40 6.87 5.84
C ALA A 9 -28.03 7.43 5.40
N THR A 10 -27.71 8.68 5.74
CA THR A 10 -26.40 9.29 5.44
C THR A 10 -25.27 8.68 6.28
N GLY A 11 -25.53 8.32 7.54
CA GLY A 11 -24.53 7.69 8.41
C GLY A 11 -24.12 6.29 7.95
N ALA A 12 -25.05 5.50 7.40
CA ALA A 12 -24.76 4.16 6.89
C ALA A 12 -23.85 4.15 5.65
N LEU A 13 -23.97 5.15 4.77
CA LEU A 13 -23.11 5.32 3.59
C LEU A 13 -21.69 5.80 3.94
N ALA A 14 -21.53 6.54 5.04
CA ALA A 14 -20.21 6.96 5.51
C ALA A 14 -19.39 5.79 6.08
N PHE A 15 -20.05 4.78 6.66
CA PHE A 15 -19.39 3.62 7.27
C PHE A 15 -18.88 2.60 6.24
N THR A 16 -19.46 2.52 5.05
CA THR A 16 -19.00 1.60 4.00
C THR A 16 -17.74 2.10 3.26
N ALA A 17 -17.49 3.41 3.25
CA ALA A 17 -16.33 4.00 2.58
C ALA A 17 -15.00 3.72 3.31
N THR A 18 -15.02 3.50 4.63
CA THR A 18 -13.80 3.28 5.43
C THR A 18 -13.19 1.89 5.24
N VAL A 19 -13.95 0.90 4.75
CA VAL A 19 -13.47 -0.48 4.57
C VAL A 19 -12.55 -0.62 3.35
N ALA A 20 -12.65 0.28 2.37
CA ALA A 20 -11.90 0.18 1.11
C ALA A 20 -10.41 0.56 1.22
N LEU A 21 -9.97 1.19 2.31
CA LEU A 21 -8.57 1.65 2.45
C LEU A 21 -7.64 0.61 3.09
N ALA A 22 -8.16 -0.51 3.60
CA ALA A 22 -7.37 -1.44 4.41
C ALA A 22 -6.53 -2.47 3.62
N GLY A 23 -6.55 -2.45 2.29
CA GLY A 23 -6.02 -3.55 1.47
C GLY A 23 -5.13 -3.17 0.27
N MET A 24 -4.54 -1.97 0.26
CA MET A 24 -3.55 -1.63 -0.79
C MET A 24 -2.16 -2.06 -0.34
N ASP A 25 -1.76 -3.28 -0.69
CA ASP A 25 -0.37 -3.70 -0.54
C ASP A 25 0.56 -2.82 -1.39
N ASN A 26 1.76 -2.54 -0.88
CA ASN A 26 2.77 -1.84 -1.67
C ASN A 26 3.21 -2.72 -2.84
N PRO A 27 3.43 -2.16 -4.05
CA PRO A 27 4.04 -2.92 -5.13
C PRO A 27 5.44 -3.40 -4.75
N MET A 28 5.93 -4.46 -5.38
CA MET A 28 7.22 -5.07 -5.05
C MET A 28 8.32 -4.66 -6.03
N VAL A 29 9.53 -4.41 -5.50
CA VAL A 29 10.76 -4.16 -6.27
C VAL A 29 11.88 -5.02 -5.69
N GLY A 30 12.44 -5.92 -6.48
CA GLY A 30 13.58 -6.77 -6.07
C GLY A 30 13.31 -7.68 -4.87
N GLY A 31 12.06 -8.12 -4.68
CA GLY A 31 11.64 -8.94 -3.54
C GLY A 31 11.29 -8.17 -2.26
N ALA A 32 11.31 -6.82 -2.27
CA ALA A 32 10.92 -5.97 -1.14
C ALA A 32 9.77 -5.01 -1.52
N PRO A 33 8.96 -4.52 -0.56
CA PRO A 33 7.92 -3.52 -0.84
C PRO A 33 8.52 -2.18 -1.26
N MET A 34 7.90 -1.55 -2.27
CA MET A 34 8.27 -0.24 -2.80
C MET A 34 7.49 0.84 -2.07
N TYR A 35 8.18 1.59 -1.22
CA TYR A 35 7.55 2.66 -0.44
C TYR A 35 7.44 3.95 -1.24
N ALA A 36 6.32 4.66 -1.08
CA ALA A 36 5.99 5.88 -1.83
C ALA A 36 6.81 7.12 -1.44
N ASP A 37 7.44 7.09 -0.26
CA ASP A 37 8.35 8.13 0.24
C ASP A 37 9.78 7.98 -0.31
N LYS A 38 10.05 6.89 -1.03
CA LYS A 38 11.34 6.58 -1.64
C LYS A 38 11.25 6.59 -3.16
N ASN A 39 12.34 7.00 -3.80
CA ASN A 39 12.46 6.85 -5.25
C ASN A 39 12.77 5.38 -5.63
N ILE A 40 12.80 5.08 -6.94
CA ILE A 40 13.01 3.72 -7.43
C ILE A 40 14.39 3.16 -7.08
N ILE A 41 15.42 4.01 -7.05
CA ILE A 41 16.80 3.62 -6.74
C ILE A 41 16.91 3.23 -5.26
N GLU A 42 16.33 4.04 -4.39
CA GLU A 42 16.31 3.81 -2.94
C GLU A 42 15.54 2.53 -2.56
N ASN A 43 14.44 2.22 -3.25
CA ASN A 43 13.74 0.95 -3.05
C ASN A 43 14.55 -0.25 -3.57
N ALA A 44 15.17 -0.14 -4.75
CA ALA A 44 15.90 -1.23 -5.37
C ALA A 44 17.21 -1.60 -4.65
N VAL A 45 18.00 -0.62 -4.19
CA VAL A 45 19.30 -0.88 -3.54
C VAL A 45 19.18 -1.62 -2.20
N ASN A 46 18.02 -1.51 -1.54
CA ASN A 46 17.70 -2.18 -0.27
C ASN A 46 16.91 -3.49 -0.48
N SER A 47 16.88 -4.02 -1.70
CA SER A 47 16.10 -5.22 -2.05
C SER A 47 16.93 -6.51 -1.96
N ALA A 48 16.28 -7.65 -1.70
CA ALA A 48 16.96 -8.95 -1.56
C ALA A 48 17.60 -9.43 -2.88
N ASP A 49 16.96 -9.11 -4.01
CA ASP A 49 17.51 -9.43 -5.34
C ASP A 49 18.81 -8.66 -5.58
N HIS A 50 18.89 -7.40 -5.14
CA HIS A 50 20.12 -6.60 -5.29
C HIS A 50 21.29 -7.21 -4.53
N GLU A 51 21.10 -7.67 -3.29
CA GLU A 51 22.15 -8.38 -2.53
C GLU A 51 22.61 -9.65 -3.24
N THR A 52 21.67 -10.43 -3.78
CA THR A 52 21.94 -11.67 -4.51
C THR A 52 22.71 -11.41 -5.80
N LEU A 53 22.32 -10.40 -6.58
CA LEU A 53 22.99 -10.02 -7.82
C LEU A 53 24.41 -9.50 -7.55
N VAL A 54 24.60 -8.70 -6.49
CA VAL A 54 25.92 -8.22 -6.09
C VAL A 54 26.82 -9.39 -5.65
N ALA A 55 26.27 -10.36 -4.91
CA ALA A 55 27.00 -11.55 -4.52
C ALA A 55 27.41 -12.40 -5.74
N ALA A 56 26.49 -12.57 -6.71
CA ALA A 56 26.74 -13.33 -7.93
C ALA A 56 27.83 -12.70 -8.82
N VAL A 57 27.92 -11.37 -8.88
CA VAL A 57 28.94 -10.66 -9.68
C VAL A 57 30.32 -10.67 -9.00
N LYS A 58 30.38 -10.80 -7.67
CA LYS A 58 31.64 -10.83 -6.91
C LYS A 58 32.29 -12.21 -6.85
N ALA A 59 31.54 -13.27 -7.15
CA ALA A 59 32.04 -14.64 -7.25
C ALA A 59 32.87 -14.81 -8.53
#